data_AF-A0A3C1P2I4-F1
#
_entry.id   AF-A0A3C1P2I4-F1
#
_cell.length_a   1.000
_cell.length_b   1.000
_cell.length_c   1.000
_cell.angle_alpha   90.00
_cell.angle_beta   90.00
_cell.angle_gamma   90.00
#
_symmetry.space_group_name_H-M   'P 1'
#
loop_
_entity.id
_entity.type
_entity.pdbx_description
1 polymer ?
#
loop_
_entity_poly.entity_id
_entity_poly.type
_entity_poly.pdbx_seq_one_letter_code
_entity_poly.pdbx_strand_id
1 'polypeptide(L)'
;RSVLIPTIIVLAILVGGFVVFTGYYTDWLWYQSVDKTEVFTTSILTRLVMFAGFGTLMALFIGGAMWIAWRTRPTMASLTPEQASLERYRVAIDPYRRRLTILFAAAVGFIAGLTASGEWGTYLLWRNS
;
A
#
# COMPACT_ATOMS: atom_id res chain seq x y z
N ARG A 1 -20.80 -0.49 28.85
CA ARG A 1 -20.24 0.87 28.60
C ARG A 1 -18.93 0.71 27.81
N SER A 2 -18.96 0.86 26.48
CA SER A 2 -17.75 0.87 25.63
C SER A 2 -17.96 1.80 24.43
N VAL A 3 -18.41 3.02 24.70
CA VAL A 3 -18.70 4.03 23.65
C VAL A 3 -17.51 4.97 23.46
N LEU A 4 -16.60 5.07 24.43
CA LEU A 4 -15.46 5.98 24.37
C LEU A 4 -14.49 5.67 23.22
N ILE A 5 -14.14 4.39 23.03
CA ILE A 5 -13.23 3.96 21.95
C ILE A 5 -13.79 4.32 20.56
N PRO A 6 -15.03 3.93 20.19
CA PRO A 6 -15.56 4.31 18.89
C PRO A 6 -15.73 5.83 18.75
N THR A 7 -16.10 6.56 19.82
CA THR A 7 -16.15 8.03 19.77
C THR A 7 -14.78 8.65 19.50
N ILE A 8 -13.72 8.17 20.16
CA ILE A 8 -12.35 8.66 19.93
C ILE A 8 -11.90 8.38 18.49
N ILE A 9 -12.19 7.19 17.95
CA ILE A 9 -11.85 6.84 16.56
C ILE A 9 -12.56 7.78 15.58
N VAL A 10 -13.86 8.00 15.77
CA VAL A 10 -14.65 8.91 14.93
C VAL A 10 -14.09 10.34 15.00
N LEU A 11 -13.79 10.83 16.20
CA LEU A 11 -13.19 12.16 16.38
C LEU A 11 -11.82 12.26 15.72
N ALA A 12 -10.97 11.24 15.84
CA ALA A 12 -9.65 11.22 15.19
C ALA A 12 -9.76 11.26 13.66
N ILE A 13 -10.72 10.52 13.07
CA ILE A 13 -10.98 10.54 11.63
C ILE A 13 -11.50 11.91 11.19
N LEU A 14 -12.43 12.51 11.95
CA LEU A 14 -12.98 13.83 11.63
C LEU A 14 -11.92 14.92 11.70
N VAL A 15 -11.14 14.96 12.78
CA VAL A 15 -10.08 15.96 12.96
C VAL A 15 -8.98 15.75 11.93
N GLY A 16 -8.50 14.52 11.75
CA GLY A 16 -7.47 14.21 10.74
C GLY A 16 -7.93 14.53 9.33
N GLY A 17 -9.17 14.15 8.98
CA GLY A 17 -9.79 14.45 7.70
C GLY A 17 -9.93 15.96 7.47
N PHE A 18 -10.36 16.70 8.49
CA PHE A 18 -10.45 18.16 8.42
C PHE A 18 -9.08 18.81 8.20
N VAL A 19 -8.04 18.40 8.94
CA VAL A 19 -6.67 18.91 8.78
C VAL A 19 -6.15 18.66 7.35
N VAL A 20 -6.30 17.44 6.85
CA VAL A 20 -5.90 17.09 5.47
C VAL A 20 -6.68 17.94 4.46
N PHE A 21 -8.01 18.02 4.61
CA PHE A 21 -8.85 18.82 3.72
C PHE A 21 -8.41 20.29 3.71
N THR A 22 -8.21 20.89 4.88
CA THR A 22 -7.78 22.29 4.97
C THR A 22 -6.44 22.51 4.31
N GLY A 23 -5.46 21.61 4.48
CA GLY A 23 -4.16 21.72 3.83
C GLY A 23 -4.28 21.75 2.30
N TYR A 24 -4.92 20.74 1.73
CA TYR A 24 -5.09 20.64 0.28
C TYR A 24 -5.92 21.80 -0.31
N TYR A 25 -6.98 22.21 0.39
CA TYR A 25 -7.85 23.30 -0.08
C TYR A 25 -7.15 24.65 -0.02
N THR A 26 -6.43 24.94 1.06
CA THR A 26 -5.64 26.17 1.20
C THR A 26 -4.51 26.21 0.16
N ASP A 27 -3.81 25.11 -0.06
CA ASP A 27 -2.78 25.03 -1.12
C ASP A 27 -3.39 25.32 -2.49
N TRP A 28 -4.54 24.71 -2.80
CA TRP A 28 -5.23 24.94 -4.07
C TRP A 28 -5.62 26.42 -4.27
N LEU A 29 -6.20 27.06 -3.26
CA LEU A 29 -6.54 28.50 -3.29
C LEU A 29 -5.28 29.36 -3.45
N TRP A 30 -4.18 28.98 -2.81
CA TRP A 30 -2.90 29.69 -2.94
C TRP A 30 -2.39 29.62 -4.39
N TYR A 31 -2.34 28.43 -4.99
CA TYR A 31 -1.93 28.27 -6.39
C TYR A 31 -2.86 28.99 -7.36
N GLN A 32 -4.16 29.05 -7.05
CA GLN A 32 -5.13 29.80 -7.83
C GLN A 32 -4.85 31.31 -7.77
N SER A 33 -4.49 31.84 -6.61
CA SER A 33 -4.23 33.29 -6.42
C SER A 33 -3.06 33.84 -7.25
N VAL A 34 -2.16 32.95 -7.68
CA VAL A 34 -0.98 33.29 -8.50
C VAL A 34 -1.09 32.77 -9.93
N ASP A 35 -2.28 32.33 -10.36
CA ASP A 35 -2.54 31.75 -11.69
C ASP A 35 -1.64 30.52 -12.03
N LYS A 36 -1.30 29.70 -11.02
CA LYS A 36 -0.46 28.49 -11.14
C LYS A 36 -1.15 27.20 -10.72
N THR A 37 -2.47 27.11 -10.87
CA THR A 37 -3.26 25.89 -10.55
C THR A 37 -2.76 24.62 -11.25
N GLU A 38 -2.13 24.77 -12.43
CA GLU A 38 -1.52 23.66 -13.17
C GLU A 38 -0.40 22.96 -12.38
N VAL A 39 0.39 23.70 -11.60
CA VAL A 39 1.50 23.16 -10.80
C VAL A 39 0.96 22.24 -9.70
N PHE A 40 -0.10 22.68 -9.01
CA PHE A 40 -0.79 21.88 -8.00
C PHE A 40 -1.32 20.58 -8.60
N THR A 41 -2.04 20.68 -9.72
CA THR A 41 -2.66 19.54 -10.39
C THR A 41 -1.59 18.55 -10.89
N THR A 42 -0.51 19.05 -11.48
CA THR A 42 0.63 18.26 -11.95
C THR A 42 1.34 17.55 -10.80
N SER A 43 1.51 18.21 -9.65
CA SER A 43 2.14 17.59 -8.47
C SER A 43 1.30 16.42 -7.93
N ILE A 44 -0.02 16.58 -7.82
CA ILE A 44 -0.93 15.53 -7.36
C ILE A 44 -0.97 14.37 -8.35
N LEU A 45 -1.10 14.67 -9.64
CA LEU A 45 -1.14 13.64 -10.68
C LEU A 45 0.16 12.84 -10.69
N THR A 46 1.31 13.51 -10.57
CA THR A 46 2.62 12.84 -10.49
C THR A 46 2.69 11.92 -9.27
N ARG A 47 2.30 12.40 -8.09
CA ARG A 47 2.25 11.58 -6.87
C ARG A 47 1.36 10.35 -7.05
N LEU A 48 0.19 10.50 -7.68
CA LEU A 48 -0.74 9.39 -7.94
C LEU A 48 -0.17 8.38 -8.95
N VAL A 49 0.44 8.86 -10.03
CA VAL A 49 1.06 8.00 -11.05
C VAL A 49 2.24 7.23 -10.47
N MET A 50 3.10 7.88 -9.67
CA MET A 50 4.21 7.20 -9.02
C MET A 50 3.72 6.17 -7.99
N PHE A 51 2.71 6.51 -7.18
CA PHE A 51 2.10 5.57 -6.25
C PHE A 51 1.55 4.34 -6.98
N ALA A 52 0.70 4.56 -7.99
CA ALA A 52 0.05 3.48 -8.71
C ALA A 52 1.05 2.66 -9.53
N GLY A 53 2.01 3.31 -10.20
CA GLY A 53 3.03 2.66 -11.02
C GLY A 53 3.95 1.78 -10.18
N PHE A 54 4.67 2.36 -9.22
CA PHE A 54 5.62 1.60 -8.39
C PHE A 54 4.93 0.64 -7.44
N GLY A 55 3.77 1.01 -6.88
CA GLY A 55 3.03 0.14 -5.99
C GLY A 55 2.47 -1.09 -6.70
N THR A 56 1.90 -0.92 -7.91
CA THR A 56 1.42 -2.05 -8.72
C THR A 56 2.59 -2.91 -9.19
N LEU A 57 3.68 -2.31 -9.67
CA LEU A 57 4.89 -3.03 -10.08
C LEU A 57 5.41 -3.93 -8.95
N MET A 58 5.55 -3.39 -7.74
CA MET A 58 6.04 -4.13 -6.58
C MET A 58 5.06 -5.24 -6.15
N ALA A 59 3.76 -4.94 -6.11
CA ALA A 59 2.74 -5.94 -5.78
C ALA A 59 2.73 -7.11 -6.78
N LEU A 60 2.86 -6.81 -8.08
CA LEU A 60 2.95 -7.85 -9.12
C LEU A 60 4.23 -8.67 -8.99
N PHE A 61 5.37 -8.02 -8.71
CA PHE A 61 6.65 -8.71 -8.56
C PHE A 61 6.64 -9.69 -7.37
N ILE A 62 6.23 -9.23 -6.19
CA ILE A 62 6.15 -10.08 -4.99
C ILE A 62 5.04 -11.11 -5.12
N GLY A 63 3.85 -10.71 -5.57
CA GLY A 63 2.73 -11.62 -5.77
C GLY A 63 3.06 -12.72 -6.79
N GLY A 64 3.73 -12.36 -7.88
CA GLY A 64 4.24 -13.27 -8.90
C GLY A 64 5.29 -14.23 -8.34
N ALA A 65 6.30 -13.72 -7.61
CA ALA A 65 7.33 -14.54 -6.98
C ALA A 65 6.73 -15.55 -5.99
N MET A 66 5.79 -15.11 -5.14
CA MET A 66 5.06 -16.00 -4.23
C MET A 66 4.27 -17.03 -5.01
N TRP A 67 3.51 -16.62 -6.03
CA TRP A 67 2.71 -17.52 -6.86
C TRP A 67 3.57 -18.61 -7.53
N ILE A 68 4.73 -18.25 -8.08
CA ILE A 68 5.69 -19.21 -8.64
C ILE A 68 6.17 -20.17 -7.55
N ALA A 69 6.59 -19.64 -6.40
CA ALA A 69 7.07 -20.44 -5.27
C ALA A 69 6.01 -21.43 -4.75
N TRP A 70 4.72 -21.11 -4.88
CA TRP A 70 3.64 -22.03 -4.56
C TRP A 70 3.45 -23.11 -5.62
N ARG A 71 3.59 -22.75 -6.90
CA ARG A 71 3.41 -23.69 -8.01
C ARG A 71 4.55 -24.69 -8.14
N THR A 72 5.76 -24.35 -7.71
CA THR A 72 6.96 -25.20 -7.81
C THR A 72 7.25 -26.04 -6.57
N ARG A 73 6.37 -26.05 -5.55
CA ARG A 73 6.61 -26.81 -4.31
C ARG A 73 6.68 -28.31 -4.58
N PRO A 74 7.79 -29.00 -4.25
CA PRO A 74 7.86 -30.46 -4.32
C PRO A 74 7.02 -31.10 -3.20
N THR A 75 6.30 -32.17 -3.53
CA THR A 75 5.50 -32.95 -2.57
C THR A 75 6.44 -33.68 -1.61
N MET A 76 6.35 -33.39 -0.31
CA MET A 76 7.22 -34.00 0.71
C MET A 76 6.87 -35.49 0.90
N ALA A 77 7.90 -36.34 0.92
CA ALA A 77 7.75 -37.77 1.24
C ALA A 77 7.67 -37.99 2.76
N SER A 78 6.78 -38.91 3.16
CA SER A 78 6.59 -39.53 4.50
C SER A 78 6.89 -38.68 5.74
N LEU A 79 5.82 -38.26 6.44
CA LEU A 79 5.85 -37.48 7.69
C LEU A 79 6.49 -38.25 8.86
N THR A 80 7.57 -37.71 9.44
CA THR A 80 8.08 -38.12 10.76
C THR A 80 7.24 -37.50 11.90
N PRO A 81 7.27 -38.03 13.13
CA PRO A 81 6.47 -37.51 14.26
C PRO A 81 6.67 -36.02 14.57
N GLU A 82 7.87 -35.48 14.34
CA GLU A 82 8.17 -34.04 14.49
C GLU A 82 7.48 -33.19 13.40
N GLN A 83 7.36 -33.72 12.18
CA GLN A 83 6.71 -33.05 11.06
C GLN A 83 5.18 -32.99 11.23
N ALA A 84 4.58 -33.88 12.02
CA ALA A 84 3.15 -33.86 12.33
C ALA A 84 2.72 -32.60 13.13
N SER A 85 3.63 -32.01 13.90
CA SER A 85 3.38 -30.74 14.60
C SER A 85 3.37 -29.55 13.65
N LEU A 86 4.27 -29.51 12.66
CA LEU A 86 4.31 -28.50 11.60
C LEU A 86 3.12 -28.62 10.64
N GLU A 87 2.67 -29.84 10.37
CA GLU A 87 1.57 -30.09 9.44
C GLU A 87 0.25 -29.49 9.95
N ARG A 88 0.01 -29.46 11.27
CA ARG A 88 -1.15 -28.75 11.83
C ARG A 88 -1.17 -27.26 11.51
N TYR A 89 -0.01 -26.59 11.60
CA TYR A 89 0.10 -25.18 11.23
C TYR A 89 -0.09 -24.97 9.72
N ARG A 90 0.42 -25.91 8.91
CA ARG A 90 0.28 -25.88 7.45
C ARG A 90 -1.18 -25.99 7.02
N VAL A 91 -1.91 -26.96 7.56
CA VAL A 91 -3.34 -27.19 7.31
C VAL A 91 -4.19 -25.99 7.73
N ALA A 92 -3.82 -25.30 8.81
CA ALA A 92 -4.51 -24.08 9.25
C ALA A 92 -4.32 -22.89 8.29
N ILE A 93 -3.16 -22.78 7.64
CA ILE A 93 -2.81 -21.65 6.76
C ILE A 93 -3.24 -21.90 5.31
N ASP A 94 -3.24 -23.15 4.87
CA ASP A 94 -3.59 -23.54 3.49
C ASP A 94 -4.91 -22.95 2.96
N PRO A 95 -6.03 -22.89 3.70
CA PRO A 95 -7.27 -22.31 3.17
C PRO A 95 -7.16 -20.79 2.90
N TYR A 96 -6.26 -20.09 3.60
CA TYR A 96 -6.08 -18.65 3.48
C TYR A 96 -4.91 -18.25 2.57
N ARG A 97 -4.15 -19.21 2.04
CA ARG A 97 -2.90 -18.96 1.28
C ARG A 97 -3.01 -17.92 0.18
N ARG A 98 -4.10 -17.95 -0.61
CA ARG A 98 -4.33 -16.99 -1.70
C ARG A 98 -4.62 -15.59 -1.15
N ARG A 99 -5.42 -15.49 -0.08
CA ARG A 99 -5.76 -14.22 0.57
C ARG A 99 -4.53 -13.61 1.23
N LEU A 100 -3.72 -14.42 1.90
CA LEU A 100 -2.46 -13.98 2.52
C LEU A 100 -1.45 -13.51 1.48
N THR A 101 -1.33 -14.21 0.35
CA THR A 101 -0.46 -13.77 -0.75
C THR A 101 -0.90 -12.42 -1.31
N ILE A 102 -2.19 -12.23 -1.58
CA ILE A 102 -2.72 -10.95 -2.07
C ILE A 102 -2.53 -9.86 -1.03
N LEU A 103 -2.85 -10.12 0.23
CA LEU A 103 -2.71 -9.15 1.33
C LEU A 103 -1.25 -8.70 1.49
N PHE A 104 -0.31 -9.66 1.48
CA PHE A 104 1.10 -9.37 1.64
C PHE A 104 1.65 -8.59 0.44
N ALA A 105 1.34 -9.03 -0.79
CA ALA A 105 1.73 -8.33 -2.01
C ALA A 105 1.15 -6.91 -2.06
N ALA A 106 -0.12 -6.73 -1.68
CA ALA A 106 -0.76 -5.41 -1.61
C ALA A 106 -0.14 -4.53 -0.53
N ALA A 107 0.18 -5.07 0.65
CA ALA A 107 0.83 -4.32 1.72
C ALA A 107 2.21 -3.82 1.32
N VAL A 108 3.04 -4.68 0.73
CA VAL A 108 4.38 -4.28 0.27
C VAL A 108 4.28 -3.32 -0.92
N GLY A 109 3.37 -3.57 -1.87
CA GLY A 109 3.09 -2.65 -2.97
C GLY A 109 2.63 -1.28 -2.49
N PHE A 110 1.75 -1.23 -1.50
CA PHE A 110 1.29 0.02 -0.89
C PHE A 110 2.45 0.82 -0.30
N ILE A 111 3.35 0.16 0.45
CA ILE A 111 4.54 0.81 1.01
C ILE A 111 5.45 1.35 -0.10
N ALA A 112 5.75 0.53 -1.12
CA ALA A 112 6.58 0.94 -2.24
C ALA A 112 5.99 2.13 -3.00
N GLY A 113 4.67 2.11 -3.23
CA GLY A 113 3.93 3.20 -3.84
C GLY A 113 4.01 4.48 -3.01
N LEU A 114 3.82 4.39 -1.69
CA LEU A 114 3.94 5.55 -0.78
C LEU A 114 5.35 6.16 -0.82
N THR A 115 6.39 5.32 -0.76
CA THR A 115 7.78 5.78 -0.85
C THR A 115 8.04 6.48 -2.18
N ALA A 116 7.65 5.88 -3.31
CA ALA A 116 7.83 6.48 -4.62
C ALA A 116 7.04 7.78 -4.78
N SER A 117 5.81 7.84 -4.26
CA SER A 117 4.98 9.05 -4.29
C SER A 117 5.61 10.21 -3.51
N GLY A 118 6.39 9.92 -2.47
CA GLY A 118 7.18 10.92 -1.73
C GLY A 118 8.27 11.59 -2.58
N GLU A 119 8.81 10.87 -3.57
CA GLU A 119 9.91 11.31 -4.43
C GLU A 119 9.46 12.06 -5.70
N TRP A 120 8.20 12.50 -5.76
CA TRP A 120 7.65 13.25 -6.89
C TRP A 120 8.45 14.51 -7.25
N GLY A 121 9.03 15.20 -6.26
CA GLY A 121 9.85 16.39 -6.48
C GLY A 121 11.12 16.06 -7.25
N THR A 122 11.86 15.04 -6.79
CA THR A 122 13.05 14.50 -7.45
C THR A 122 12.75 14.05 -8.88
N TYR A 123 11.62 13.37 -9.09
CA TYR A 123 11.17 12.95 -10.41
C TYR A 123 10.87 14.12 -11.35
N LEU A 124 10.14 15.14 -10.89
CA LEU A 124 9.83 16.31 -11.70
C LEU A 124 11.09 17.13 -12.02
N LEU A 125 12.05 17.21 -11.10
CA LEU A 125 13.34 17.85 -11.37
C LEU A 125 14.11 17.10 -12.47
N TRP A 126 14.18 15.77 -12.40
CA TRP A 126 14.81 14.95 -13.44
C TRP A 126 14.10 15.02 -14.79
N ARG A 127 12.76 15.03 -14.81
CA ARG A 127 11.99 15.10 -16.06
C ARG A 127 12.18 16.44 -16.78
N ASN A 128 12.38 17.52 -16.01
CA ASN A 128 12.44 18.89 -16.53
C ASN A 128 13.87 19.48 -16.54
N SER A 129 14.89 18.67 -16.24
CA SER A 129 16.31 19.03 -16.40
C SER A 129 16.78 18.83 -17.84
#